data_AF-A0A5P0YY05-F1
#
_entry.id   AF-A0A5P0YY05-F1
#
_cell.length_a   1.000
_cell.length_b   1.000
_cell.length_c   1.000
_cell.angle_alpha   90.00
_cell.angle_beta   90.00
_cell.angle_gamma   90.00
#
_symmetry.space_group_name_H-M   'P 1'
#
loop_
_entity.id
_entity.type
_entity.pdbx_description
1 polymer ?
#
loop_
_entity_poly.entity_id
_entity_poly.type
_entity_poly.pdbx_seq_one_letter_code
_entity_poly.pdbx_strand_id
1 'polypeptide(L)'
;MTSLTTGPEPTPPAEGGPSTEPAPARKEGRDRYLDFLRTLALLRVVVYHTFGWAWLTFVFPSMGVMFALAGSLMARSLRRPALGVIRSRVRRLLLPLWIYGVVVLTILFMQGWGPAKGQEGWFWLRVLCWVVPVGSPPFPWHIGSESGLLSDTWAVQAAAPLWYLRAYFWFVLLSPLMLWLFRRMPWQTLLAPLALTAIFGTDLVDIPGQTGSAVTDFVTFGACWILGFAHHDKLLDRLPAYIPP
;
A
#
# COMPACT_ATOMS: atom_id res chain seq x y z
N MET A 1 -0.34 27.06 89.16
CA MET A 1 -1.26 25.90 89.22
C MET A 1 -2.51 26.36 88.48
N THR A 2 -2.94 25.84 87.34
CA THR A 2 -2.87 24.45 86.84
C THR A 2 -3.05 24.48 85.31
N SER A 3 -2.25 23.70 84.58
CA SER A 3 -2.33 23.51 83.14
C SER A 3 -3.64 22.82 82.73
N LEU A 4 -4.21 23.19 81.58
CA LEU A 4 -5.11 22.34 80.81
C LEU A 4 -4.63 22.27 79.37
N THR A 5 -4.06 21.11 79.06
CA THR A 5 -3.54 20.66 77.79
C THR A 5 -4.71 20.31 76.87
N THR A 6 -4.92 21.07 75.79
CA THR A 6 -5.85 20.68 74.72
C THR A 6 -5.09 19.79 73.73
N GLY A 7 -5.41 18.49 73.72
CA GLY A 7 -4.89 17.54 72.73
C GLY A 7 -5.49 17.81 71.33
N PRO A 8 -4.86 17.26 70.26
CA PRO A 8 -5.34 17.47 68.90
C PRO A 8 -6.61 16.64 68.63
N GLU A 9 -7.59 17.30 68.03
CA GLU A 9 -8.86 16.75 67.56
C GLU A 9 -8.61 15.77 66.38
N PRO A 10 -9.33 14.63 66.29
CA PRO A 10 -9.10 13.65 65.24
C PRO A 10 -9.62 14.16 63.89
N THR A 11 -8.72 14.24 62.92
CA THR A 11 -9.00 14.56 61.52
C THR A 11 -9.99 13.55 60.92
N PRO A 12 -11.11 13.97 60.30
CA PRO A 12 -11.99 13.05 59.57
C PRO A 12 -11.27 12.47 58.34
N PRO A 13 -11.62 11.26 57.87
CA PRO A 13 -10.95 10.62 56.75
C PRO A 13 -11.16 11.45 55.48
N ALA A 14 -10.08 11.67 54.73
CA ALA A 14 -10.13 12.31 53.43
C ALA A 14 -11.11 11.56 52.51
N GLU A 15 -12.24 12.18 52.23
CA GLU A 15 -13.14 11.76 51.15
C GLU A 15 -12.33 11.74 49.85
N GLY A 16 -12.25 10.54 49.25
CA GLY A 16 -11.59 10.33 47.98
C GLY A 16 -12.21 11.26 46.93
N GLY A 17 -11.45 12.27 46.52
CA GLY A 17 -11.83 13.11 45.40
C GLY A 17 -12.09 12.24 44.17
N PRO A 18 -13.03 12.63 43.29
CA PRO A 18 -13.33 11.85 42.11
C PRO A 18 -12.06 11.77 41.25
N SER A 19 -11.51 10.55 41.15
CA SER A 19 -10.52 10.17 40.18
C SER A 19 -11.00 10.66 38.82
N THR A 20 -10.31 11.67 38.27
CA THR A 20 -10.52 12.08 36.89
C THR A 20 -10.03 10.92 36.03
N GLU A 21 -10.95 10.03 35.65
CA GLU A 21 -10.70 9.06 34.60
C GLU A 21 -10.24 9.82 33.35
N PRO A 22 -9.12 9.42 32.72
CA PRO A 22 -8.73 10.01 31.45
C PRO A 22 -9.84 9.70 30.45
N ALA A 23 -10.49 10.76 29.96
CA ALA A 23 -11.51 10.66 28.93
C ALA A 23 -10.99 9.77 27.79
N PRO A 24 -11.79 8.80 27.30
CA PRO A 24 -11.34 7.90 26.26
C PRO A 24 -10.90 8.74 25.06
N ALA A 25 -9.62 8.60 24.70
CA ALA A 25 -9.03 9.26 23.55
C ALA A 25 -9.96 9.07 22.35
N ARG A 26 -10.64 10.14 21.96
CA ARG A 26 -11.58 10.17 20.85
C ARG A 26 -10.80 9.69 19.64
N LYS A 27 -11.04 8.44 19.20
CA LYS A 27 -10.44 7.88 17.99
C LYS A 27 -10.68 8.89 16.88
N GLU A 28 -9.61 9.55 16.44
CA GLU A 28 -9.62 10.50 15.33
C GLU A 28 -10.43 9.87 14.20
N GLY A 29 -11.43 10.62 13.73
CA GLY A 29 -12.54 10.16 12.90
C GLY A 29 -12.11 9.18 11.84
N ARG A 30 -12.74 8.00 11.88
CA ARG A 30 -12.77 7.07 10.76
C ARG A 30 -13.41 7.82 9.59
N ASP A 31 -12.59 8.21 8.63
CA ASP A 31 -12.98 9.09 7.55
C ASP A 31 -13.92 8.32 6.61
N ARG A 32 -15.22 8.57 6.74
CA ARG A 32 -16.28 7.81 6.07
C ARG A 32 -16.14 7.86 4.55
N TYR A 33 -15.56 8.95 4.03
CA TYR A 33 -15.24 9.10 2.62
C TYR A 33 -14.14 8.12 2.18
N LEU A 34 -13.06 7.99 2.97
CA LEU A 34 -11.99 7.02 2.71
C LEU A 34 -12.49 5.57 2.85
N ASP A 35 -13.34 5.29 3.83
CA ASP A 35 -13.97 3.98 4.00
C ASP A 35 -14.92 3.65 2.84
N PHE A 36 -15.69 4.61 2.36
CA PHE A 36 -16.58 4.45 1.19
C PHE A 36 -15.77 4.16 -0.07
N LEU A 37 -14.72 4.95 -0.33
CA LEU A 37 -13.82 4.72 -1.47
C LEU A 37 -13.14 3.35 -1.40
N ARG A 38 -12.74 2.90 -0.21
CA ARG A 38 -12.12 1.59 -0.02
C ARG A 38 -13.12 0.45 -0.24
N THR A 39 -14.33 0.60 0.28
CA THR A 39 -15.41 -0.37 0.08
C THR A 39 -15.79 -0.48 -1.39
N LEU A 40 -15.91 0.66 -2.07
CA LEU A 40 -16.18 0.71 -3.51
C LEU A 40 -15.03 0.12 -4.33
N ALA A 41 -13.78 0.41 -3.97
CA ALA A 41 -12.61 -0.17 -4.62
C ALA A 41 -12.56 -1.70 -4.46
N LEU A 42 -12.84 -2.21 -3.26
CA LEU A 42 -12.89 -3.66 -2.99
C LEU A 42 -14.06 -4.33 -3.71
N LEU A 43 -15.26 -3.75 -3.66
CA LEU A 43 -16.44 -4.24 -4.37
C LEU A 43 -16.18 -4.34 -5.87
N ARG A 44 -15.61 -3.28 -6.45
CA ARG A 44 -15.22 -3.23 -7.86
C ARG A 44 -14.24 -4.35 -8.19
N VAL A 45 -13.21 -4.57 -7.37
CA VAL A 45 -12.22 -5.64 -7.60
C VAL A 45 -12.86 -7.02 -7.59
N VAL A 46 -13.79 -7.27 -6.65
CA VAL A 46 -14.55 -8.51 -6.60
C VAL A 46 -15.40 -8.66 -7.86
N VAL A 47 -16.22 -7.66 -8.20
CA VAL A 47 -17.07 -7.69 -9.40
C VAL A 47 -16.23 -7.86 -10.68
N TYR A 48 -15.09 -7.20 -10.78
CA TYR A 48 -14.19 -7.35 -11.92
C TYR A 48 -13.65 -8.77 -12.08
N HIS A 49 -13.21 -9.40 -10.98
CA HIS A 49 -12.69 -10.78 -11.04
C HIS A 49 -13.81 -11.83 -11.18
N THR A 50 -15.01 -11.54 -10.70
CA THR A 50 -16.17 -12.44 -10.82
C THR A 50 -16.81 -12.38 -12.21
N PHE A 51 -16.85 -11.21 -12.86
CA PHE A 51 -17.58 -11.02 -14.13
C PHE A 51 -16.69 -10.68 -15.33
N GLY A 52 -15.38 -10.48 -15.13
CA GLY A 52 -14.44 -10.17 -16.22
C GLY A 52 -14.72 -8.83 -16.93
N TRP A 53 -15.48 -7.92 -16.29
CA TRP A 53 -15.98 -6.72 -16.95
C TRP A 53 -14.90 -5.63 -17.09
N ALA A 54 -14.22 -5.63 -18.25
CA ALA A 54 -13.15 -4.70 -18.59
C ALA A 54 -13.53 -3.20 -18.47
N TRP A 55 -14.78 -2.82 -18.75
CA TRP A 55 -15.26 -1.43 -18.68
C TRP A 55 -15.27 -0.84 -17.27
N LEU A 56 -15.35 -1.67 -16.22
CA LEU A 56 -15.33 -1.23 -14.83
C LEU A 56 -13.99 -0.58 -14.44
N THR A 57 -12.93 -0.77 -15.24
CA THR A 57 -11.61 -0.12 -15.10
C THR A 57 -11.62 1.31 -15.63
N PHE A 58 -12.46 1.60 -16.62
CA PHE A 58 -12.65 2.93 -17.19
C PHE A 58 -13.57 3.80 -16.32
N VAL A 59 -14.59 3.20 -15.69
CA VAL A 59 -15.54 3.93 -14.83
C VAL A 59 -14.98 4.23 -13.44
N PHE A 60 -14.16 3.33 -12.88
CA PHE A 60 -13.49 3.54 -11.61
C PHE A 60 -12.10 2.89 -11.64
N PRO A 61 -11.02 3.64 -11.95
CA PRO A 61 -9.66 3.12 -11.96
C PRO A 61 -9.20 2.83 -10.52
N SER A 62 -9.65 1.69 -9.98
CA SER A 62 -9.52 1.34 -8.56
C SER A 62 -8.07 1.30 -8.09
N MET A 63 -7.14 0.85 -8.95
CA MET A 63 -5.72 0.79 -8.62
C MET A 63 -5.14 2.20 -8.43
N GLY A 64 -5.40 3.11 -9.37
CA GLY A 64 -4.95 4.51 -9.28
C GLY A 64 -5.51 5.21 -8.04
N VAL A 65 -6.81 5.04 -7.77
CA VAL A 65 -7.46 5.59 -6.56
C VAL A 65 -6.81 5.02 -5.29
N MET A 66 -6.60 3.70 -5.20
CA MET A 66 -5.96 3.08 -4.05
C MET A 66 -4.53 3.60 -3.83
N PHE A 67 -3.75 3.84 -4.89
CA PHE A 67 -2.41 4.43 -4.79
C PHE A 67 -2.44 5.90 -4.37
N ALA A 68 -3.37 6.70 -4.89
CA ALA A 68 -3.55 8.10 -4.47
C ALA A 68 -3.95 8.20 -2.99
N LEU A 69 -4.90 7.36 -2.55
CA LEU A 69 -5.29 7.27 -1.14
C LEU A 69 -4.14 6.80 -0.25
N ALA A 70 -3.36 5.81 -0.71
CA ALA A 70 -2.19 5.36 0.02
C ALA A 70 -1.13 6.48 0.13
N GLY A 71 -0.93 7.25 -0.93
CA GLY A 71 -0.07 8.43 -0.96
C GLY A 71 -0.50 9.49 0.05
N SER A 72 -1.78 9.87 0.08
CA SER A 72 -2.29 10.88 1.03
C SER A 72 -2.12 10.44 2.50
N LEU A 73 -2.41 9.17 2.79
CA LEU A 73 -2.18 8.58 4.12
C LEU A 73 -0.69 8.49 4.47
N MET A 74 0.17 8.26 3.47
CA MET A 74 1.61 8.24 3.66
C MET A 74 2.15 9.64 3.98
N ALA A 75 1.71 10.68 3.28
CA ALA A 75 2.06 12.06 3.59
C ALA A 75 1.68 12.43 5.04
N ARG A 76 0.50 12.01 5.50
CA ARG A 76 0.09 12.14 6.93
C ARG A 76 1.02 11.35 7.86
N SER A 77 1.37 10.13 7.49
CA SER A 77 2.20 9.24 8.31
C SER A 77 3.64 9.74 8.47
N LEU A 78 4.21 10.33 7.41
CA LEU A 78 5.58 10.86 7.36
C LEU A 78 5.76 12.17 8.15
N ARG A 79 4.76 12.61 8.91
CA ARG A 79 4.94 13.56 10.03
C ARG A 79 5.74 12.96 11.19
N ARG A 80 5.80 11.62 11.27
CA ARG A 80 6.61 10.85 12.22
C ARG A 80 7.95 10.44 11.57
N PRO A 81 8.95 9.98 12.35
CA PRO A 81 10.23 9.53 11.80
C PRO A 81 10.05 8.48 10.69
N ALA A 82 10.62 8.75 9.51
CA ALA A 82 10.37 7.98 8.29
C ALA A 82 10.69 6.49 8.46
N LEU A 83 11.81 6.15 9.12
CA LEU A 83 12.21 4.76 9.35
C LEU A 83 11.18 3.96 10.16
N GLY A 84 10.54 4.59 11.15
CA GLY A 84 9.50 3.94 11.94
C GLY A 84 8.24 3.65 11.13
N VAL A 85 7.85 4.60 10.27
CA VAL A 85 6.68 4.46 9.38
C VAL A 85 6.92 3.35 8.34
N ILE A 86 8.08 3.38 7.67
CA ILE A 86 8.46 2.38 6.67
C ILE A 86 8.51 1.00 7.32
N ARG A 87 9.23 0.83 8.43
CA ARG A 87 9.36 -0.47 9.11
C ARG A 87 7.99 -1.04 9.52
N SER A 88 7.09 -0.20 10.03
CA SER A 88 5.74 -0.62 10.43
C SER A 88 4.92 -1.09 9.23
N ARG A 89 4.92 -0.32 8.14
CA ARG A 89 4.16 -0.65 6.92
C ARG A 89 4.73 -1.88 6.20
N VAL A 90 6.06 -1.93 6.06
CA VAL A 90 6.77 -3.07 5.46
C VAL A 90 6.49 -4.35 6.27
N ARG A 91 6.57 -4.32 7.61
CA ARG A 91 6.25 -5.51 8.42
C ARG A 91 4.82 -5.99 8.21
N ARG A 92 3.84 -5.07 8.20
CA ARG A 92 2.42 -5.39 7.98
C ARG A 92 2.13 -5.89 6.57
N LEU A 93 2.96 -5.52 5.59
CA LEU A 93 2.86 -5.97 4.21
C LEU A 93 3.54 -7.33 4.00
N LEU A 94 4.75 -7.49 4.54
CA LEU A 94 5.56 -8.69 4.37
C LEU A 94 4.99 -9.90 5.12
N LEU A 95 4.40 -9.71 6.30
CA LEU A 95 3.88 -10.84 7.08
C LEU A 95 2.76 -11.62 6.33
N PRO A 96 1.71 -10.97 5.78
CA PRO A 96 0.76 -11.66 4.91
C PRO A 96 1.40 -12.27 3.66
N LEU A 97 2.36 -11.57 3.05
CA LEU A 97 3.07 -12.06 1.87
C LEU A 97 3.85 -13.34 2.17
N TRP A 98 4.49 -13.46 3.33
CA TRP A 98 5.23 -14.66 3.70
C TRP A 98 4.33 -15.86 3.88
N ILE A 99 3.18 -15.68 4.56
CA ILE A 99 2.19 -16.75 4.73
C ILE A 99 1.70 -17.21 3.35
N TYR A 100 1.32 -16.24 2.51
CA TYR A 100 0.87 -16.51 1.14
C TYR A 100 1.93 -17.21 0.29
N GLY A 101 3.16 -16.67 0.30
CA GLY A 101 4.28 -17.19 -0.47
C GLY A 101 4.66 -18.60 -0.03
N VAL A 102 4.67 -18.90 1.28
CA VAL A 102 4.91 -20.26 1.79
C VAL A 102 3.85 -21.23 1.27
N VAL A 103 2.56 -20.87 1.35
CA VAL A 103 1.48 -21.75 0.86
C VAL A 103 1.61 -21.98 -0.64
N VAL A 104 1.74 -20.92 -1.45
CA VAL A 104 1.82 -21.04 -2.91
C VAL A 104 3.07 -21.81 -3.34
N LEU A 105 4.25 -21.47 -2.79
CA LEU A 105 5.50 -22.18 -3.11
C LEU A 105 5.45 -23.64 -2.70
N THR A 106 4.84 -23.97 -1.56
CA THR A 106 4.68 -25.37 -1.11
C THR A 106 3.87 -26.15 -2.13
N ILE A 107 2.73 -25.62 -2.58
CA ILE A 107 1.90 -26.27 -3.60
C ILE A 107 2.66 -26.40 -4.92
N LEU A 108 3.38 -25.36 -5.37
CA LEU A 108 4.17 -25.40 -6.59
C LEU A 108 5.26 -26.48 -6.54
N PHE A 109 6.01 -26.56 -5.44
CA PHE A 109 7.05 -27.57 -5.28
C PHE A 109 6.47 -28.98 -5.16
N MET A 110 5.30 -29.14 -4.51
CA MET A 110 4.58 -30.42 -4.48
C MET A 110 4.09 -30.86 -5.87
N GLN A 111 3.77 -29.92 -6.75
CA GLN A 111 3.42 -30.18 -8.16
C GLN A 111 4.65 -30.38 -9.06
N GLY A 112 5.85 -30.47 -8.49
CA GLY A 112 7.09 -30.73 -9.24
C GLY A 112 7.68 -29.50 -9.92
N TRP A 113 7.26 -28.28 -9.53
CA TRP A 113 7.91 -27.07 -10.03
C TRP A 113 9.36 -27.01 -9.58
N GLY A 114 10.27 -26.66 -10.48
CA GLY A 114 11.68 -26.56 -10.15
C GLY A 114 12.49 -25.75 -11.14
N PRO A 115 13.77 -25.48 -10.83
CA PRO A 115 14.67 -24.77 -11.72
C PRO A 115 14.92 -25.56 -13.02
N ALA A 116 15.04 -24.84 -14.13
CA ALA A 116 15.58 -25.41 -15.36
C ALA A 116 17.07 -25.75 -15.17
N LYS A 117 17.52 -26.85 -15.78
CA LYS A 117 18.92 -27.31 -15.70
C LYS A 117 19.88 -26.17 -16.05
N GLY A 118 20.83 -25.88 -15.15
CA GLY A 118 21.84 -24.83 -15.33
C GLY A 118 21.41 -23.40 -14.93
N GLN A 119 20.18 -23.18 -14.46
CA GLN A 119 19.69 -21.87 -14.01
C GLN A 119 19.34 -21.81 -12.51
N GLU A 120 19.82 -22.77 -11.73
CA GLU A 120 19.44 -22.93 -10.32
C GLU A 120 19.71 -21.67 -9.48
N GLY A 121 20.89 -21.06 -9.62
CA GLY A 121 21.22 -19.85 -8.87
C GLY A 121 20.28 -18.67 -9.15
N TRP A 122 19.99 -18.41 -10.43
CA TRP A 122 19.06 -17.34 -10.83
C TRP A 122 17.62 -17.64 -10.42
N PHE A 123 17.21 -18.92 -10.51
CA PHE A 123 15.90 -19.36 -10.06
C PHE A 123 15.70 -19.08 -8.57
N TRP A 124 16.62 -19.50 -7.70
CA TRP A 124 16.48 -19.29 -6.26
C TRP A 124 16.51 -17.81 -5.87
N LEU A 125 17.33 -16.99 -6.54
CA LEU A 125 17.33 -15.54 -6.34
C LEU A 125 15.96 -14.92 -6.71
N ARG A 126 15.37 -15.37 -7.81
CA ARG A 126 14.03 -14.94 -8.21
C ARG A 126 12.96 -15.46 -7.24
N VAL A 127 13.07 -16.69 -6.74
CA VAL A 127 12.15 -17.24 -5.72
C VAL A 127 12.14 -16.37 -4.46
N LEU A 128 13.26 -15.74 -4.09
CA LEU A 128 13.31 -14.78 -2.97
C LEU A 128 12.35 -13.58 -3.16
N CYS A 129 11.95 -13.27 -4.40
CA CYS A 129 10.93 -12.24 -4.66
C CYS A 129 9.53 -12.60 -4.15
N TRP A 130 9.27 -13.88 -3.81
CA TRP A 130 8.07 -14.29 -3.07
C TRP A 130 8.12 -13.89 -1.58
N VAL A 131 9.33 -13.61 -1.05
CA VAL A 131 9.54 -13.19 0.35
C VAL A 131 9.66 -11.68 0.46
N VAL A 132 10.43 -11.06 -0.44
CA VAL A 132 10.62 -9.61 -0.51
C VAL A 132 10.30 -9.14 -1.91
N PRO A 133 9.25 -8.31 -2.11
CA PRO A 133 8.75 -7.97 -3.44
C PRO A 133 9.60 -6.87 -4.09
N VAL A 134 10.89 -7.12 -4.29
CA VAL A 134 11.83 -6.22 -4.98
C VAL A 134 11.64 -6.34 -6.49
N GLY A 135 11.54 -7.58 -6.98
CA GLY A 135 11.33 -7.91 -8.39
C GLY A 135 10.10 -8.78 -8.60
N SER A 136 9.89 -9.19 -9.86
CA SER A 136 8.80 -10.08 -10.21
C SER A 136 9.17 -11.53 -9.87
N PRO A 137 8.41 -12.19 -8.98
CA PRO A 137 8.66 -13.57 -8.63
C PRO A 137 8.48 -14.49 -9.86
N PRO A 138 9.24 -15.59 -9.94
CA PRO A 138 9.08 -16.59 -10.97
C PRO A 138 7.83 -17.42 -10.65
N PHE A 139 7.11 -17.80 -11.69
CA PHE A 139 5.98 -18.72 -11.62
C PHE A 139 5.91 -19.52 -12.94
N PRO A 140 5.41 -20.76 -12.91
CA PRO A 140 5.13 -21.51 -14.12
C PRO A 140 3.84 -20.98 -14.78
N TRP A 141 3.81 -20.95 -16.11
CA TRP A 141 2.60 -20.58 -16.86
C TRP A 141 1.53 -21.68 -16.81
N HIS A 142 1.98 -22.94 -16.78
CA HIS A 142 1.17 -24.15 -16.79
C HIS A 142 1.76 -25.14 -15.79
N ILE A 143 0.98 -25.56 -14.80
CA ILE A 143 1.42 -26.54 -13.79
C ILE A 143 0.27 -27.32 -13.13
N GLY A 144 -0.97 -27.02 -13.53
CA GLY A 144 -2.15 -27.71 -13.03
C GLY A 144 -2.68 -28.72 -14.05
N SER A 145 -3.95 -29.08 -13.88
CA SER A 145 -4.69 -29.86 -14.88
C SER A 145 -6.11 -29.32 -14.96
N GLU A 146 -6.69 -29.27 -16.16
CA GLU A 146 -8.07 -28.78 -16.32
C GLU A 146 -9.10 -29.60 -15.53
N SER A 147 -8.79 -30.88 -15.27
CA SER A 147 -9.63 -31.80 -14.49
C SER A 147 -9.30 -31.87 -12.99
N GLY A 148 -8.27 -31.15 -12.54
CA GLY A 148 -7.81 -31.16 -11.15
C GLY A 148 -8.52 -30.13 -10.27
N LEU A 149 -8.17 -30.12 -8.97
CA LEU A 149 -8.67 -29.12 -8.01
C LEU A 149 -8.21 -27.68 -8.33
N LEU A 150 -7.11 -27.54 -9.06
CA LEU A 150 -6.52 -26.25 -9.45
C LEU A 150 -6.39 -26.21 -10.97
N SER A 151 -6.87 -25.12 -11.58
CA SER A 151 -6.81 -24.90 -13.02
C SER A 151 -5.36 -24.89 -13.53
N ASP A 152 -5.12 -25.24 -14.79
CA ASP A 152 -3.75 -25.30 -15.34
C ASP A 152 -2.94 -23.99 -15.18
N THR A 153 -3.62 -22.85 -15.22
CA THR A 153 -3.04 -21.50 -15.09
C THR A 153 -3.13 -20.92 -13.68
N TRP A 154 -3.45 -21.70 -12.65
CA TRP A 154 -3.68 -21.19 -11.29
C TRP A 154 -2.48 -20.40 -10.74
N ALA A 155 -1.25 -20.80 -11.09
CA ALA A 155 -0.02 -20.15 -10.65
C ALA A 155 0.11 -18.71 -11.20
N VAL A 156 -0.37 -18.46 -12.42
CA VAL A 156 -0.42 -17.13 -13.02
C VAL A 156 -1.38 -16.23 -12.25
N GLN A 157 -2.56 -16.77 -11.91
CA GLN A 157 -3.57 -16.05 -11.12
C GLN A 157 -3.07 -15.76 -9.71
N ALA A 158 -2.32 -16.69 -9.10
CA ALA A 158 -1.71 -16.51 -7.80
C ALA A 158 -0.59 -15.46 -7.80
N ALA A 159 0.18 -15.37 -8.88
CA ALA A 159 1.27 -14.39 -9.01
C ALA A 159 0.77 -13.00 -9.46
N ALA A 160 -0.37 -12.91 -10.13
CA ALA A 160 -0.89 -11.67 -10.68
C ALA A 160 -0.99 -10.54 -9.62
N PRO A 161 -1.56 -10.72 -8.42
CA PRO A 161 -1.64 -9.65 -7.43
C PRO A 161 -0.29 -9.13 -6.91
N LEU A 162 0.81 -9.88 -7.10
CA LEU A 162 2.12 -9.54 -6.55
C LEU A 162 2.73 -8.30 -7.21
N TRP A 163 2.30 -7.93 -8.43
CA TRP A 163 2.73 -6.67 -9.05
C TRP A 163 2.33 -5.45 -8.19
N TYR A 164 1.12 -5.48 -7.62
CA TYR A 164 0.62 -4.40 -6.76
C TYR A 164 1.42 -4.31 -5.48
N LEU A 165 1.71 -5.46 -4.84
CA LEU A 165 2.53 -5.52 -3.63
C LEU A 165 3.94 -4.97 -3.87
N ARG A 166 4.55 -5.34 -5.02
CA ARG A 166 5.85 -4.83 -5.46
C ARG A 166 5.82 -3.31 -5.64
N ALA A 167 4.87 -2.80 -6.42
CA ALA A 167 4.73 -1.35 -6.62
C ALA A 167 4.52 -0.61 -5.29
N TYR A 168 3.63 -1.11 -4.44
CA TYR A 168 3.36 -0.54 -3.12
C TYR A 168 4.59 -0.55 -2.21
N PHE A 169 5.34 -1.65 -2.18
CA PHE A 169 6.57 -1.77 -1.39
C PHE A 169 7.59 -0.70 -1.79
N TRP A 170 7.82 -0.55 -3.09
CA TRP A 170 8.72 0.47 -3.63
C TRP A 170 8.23 1.89 -3.36
N PHE A 171 6.93 2.18 -3.52
CA PHE A 171 6.40 3.50 -3.19
C PHE A 171 6.53 3.82 -1.71
N VAL A 172 6.30 2.86 -0.81
CA VAL A 172 6.53 3.06 0.63
C VAL A 172 7.99 3.42 0.92
N LEU A 173 8.94 2.72 0.28
CA LEU A 173 10.36 2.95 0.47
C LEU A 173 10.81 4.31 -0.11
N LEU A 174 10.31 4.67 -1.29
CA LEU A 174 10.65 5.91 -2.00
C LEU A 174 9.88 7.13 -1.49
N SER A 175 8.78 6.94 -0.76
CA SER A 175 7.90 8.02 -0.29
C SER A 175 8.60 9.16 0.46
N PRO A 176 9.58 8.93 1.36
CA PRO A 176 10.27 10.04 2.02
C PRO A 176 11.00 10.95 1.02
N LEU A 177 11.65 10.34 0.03
CA LEU A 177 12.35 11.06 -1.03
C LEU A 177 11.37 11.78 -1.96
N MET A 178 10.32 11.08 -2.41
CA MET A 178 9.28 11.66 -3.26
C MET A 178 8.57 12.83 -2.58
N LEU A 179 8.25 12.70 -1.29
CA LEU A 179 7.61 13.76 -0.52
C LEU A 179 8.55 14.95 -0.27
N TRP A 180 9.84 14.68 -0.04
CA TRP A 180 10.85 15.73 0.05
C TRP A 180 10.95 16.52 -1.27
N LEU A 181 11.00 15.81 -2.40
CA LEU A 181 11.04 16.43 -3.73
C LEU A 181 9.75 17.21 -4.02
N PHE A 182 8.59 16.64 -3.70
CA PHE A 182 7.29 17.27 -3.86
C PHE A 182 7.18 18.57 -3.07
N ARG A 183 7.67 18.61 -1.83
CA ARG A 183 7.66 19.85 -1.02
C ARG A 183 8.61 20.92 -1.54
N ARG A 184 9.68 20.53 -2.22
CA ARG A 184 10.65 21.47 -2.82
C ARG A 184 10.18 22.00 -4.17
N MET A 185 9.60 21.13 -5.01
CA MET A 185 9.22 21.40 -6.39
C MET A 185 7.89 20.70 -6.74
N PRO A 186 6.74 21.19 -6.21
CA PRO A 186 5.46 20.47 -6.26
C PRO A 186 4.95 20.25 -7.67
N TRP A 187 4.97 21.29 -8.52
CA TRP A 187 4.48 21.21 -9.90
C TRP A 187 5.35 20.31 -10.78
N GLN A 188 6.67 20.39 -10.65
CA GLN A 188 7.58 19.53 -11.41
C GLN A 188 7.42 18.07 -11.00
N THR A 189 7.31 17.80 -9.69
CA THR A 189 7.12 16.44 -9.17
C THR A 189 5.76 15.87 -9.56
N LEU A 190 4.71 16.71 -9.69
CA LEU A 190 3.40 16.27 -10.15
C LEU A 190 3.37 16.02 -11.66
N LEU A 191 3.94 16.93 -12.47
CA LEU A 191 3.91 16.87 -13.93
C LEU A 191 4.89 15.85 -14.51
N ALA A 192 6.04 15.61 -13.87
CA ALA A 192 7.05 14.67 -14.38
C ALA A 192 6.50 13.24 -14.60
N PRO A 193 5.85 12.58 -13.63
CA PRO A 193 5.29 11.25 -13.84
C PRO A 193 4.10 11.27 -14.82
N LEU A 194 3.31 12.35 -14.87
CA LEU A 194 2.24 12.52 -15.87
C LEU A 194 2.78 12.60 -17.29
N ALA A 195 3.83 13.39 -17.51
CA ALA A 195 4.51 13.52 -18.80
C ALA A 195 5.15 12.19 -19.21
N LEU A 196 5.80 11.49 -18.26
CA LEU A 196 6.36 10.17 -18.52
C LEU A 196 5.26 9.14 -18.84
N THR A 197 4.11 9.15 -18.14
CA THR A 197 2.97 8.28 -18.49
C THR A 197 2.47 8.56 -19.90
N ALA A 198 2.40 9.83 -20.32
CA ALA A 198 2.00 10.18 -21.67
C ALA A 198 3.01 9.68 -22.72
N ILE A 199 4.32 9.72 -22.43
CA ILE A 199 5.37 9.22 -23.33
C ILE A 199 5.32 7.70 -23.45
N PHE A 200 5.28 6.98 -22.32
CA PHE A 200 5.24 5.51 -22.34
C PHE A 200 3.87 4.96 -22.79
N GLY A 201 2.79 5.69 -22.58
CA GLY A 201 1.43 5.29 -22.98
C GLY A 201 1.08 5.59 -24.44
N THR A 202 1.91 6.34 -25.16
CA THR A 202 1.74 6.61 -26.61
C THR A 202 2.62 5.72 -27.49
N ASP A 203 3.24 4.68 -26.90
CA ASP A 203 4.22 3.80 -27.55
C ASP A 203 5.39 4.56 -28.22
N LEU A 204 5.65 5.80 -27.81
CA LEU A 204 6.79 6.60 -28.29
C LEU A 204 8.13 5.98 -27.86
N VAL A 205 8.12 5.25 -26.73
CA VAL A 205 9.25 4.50 -26.19
C VAL A 205 8.71 3.17 -25.66
N ASP A 206 9.03 2.07 -26.33
CA ASP A 206 8.69 0.72 -25.86
C ASP A 206 9.93 0.06 -25.23
N ILE A 207 9.75 -0.46 -24.02
CA ILE A 207 10.77 -1.26 -23.33
C ILE A 207 10.22 -2.69 -23.28
N PRO A 208 10.79 -3.64 -24.05
CA PRO A 208 10.21 -4.96 -24.14
C PRO A 208 10.32 -5.74 -22.82
N GLY A 209 9.29 -6.52 -22.54
CA GLY A 209 9.28 -7.51 -21.46
C GLY A 209 8.88 -6.97 -20.08
N GLN A 210 9.11 -7.81 -19.06
CA GLN A 210 8.60 -7.59 -17.71
C GLN A 210 9.15 -6.32 -17.02
N THR A 211 10.32 -5.86 -17.45
CA THR A 211 10.93 -4.61 -16.99
C THR A 211 10.18 -3.39 -17.51
N GLY A 212 9.77 -3.39 -18.78
CA GLY A 212 8.99 -2.29 -19.34
C GLY A 212 7.63 -2.17 -18.70
N SER A 213 6.92 -3.30 -18.52
CA SER A 213 5.65 -3.30 -17.78
C SER A 213 5.82 -2.73 -16.37
N ALA A 214 6.90 -3.11 -15.67
CA ALA A 214 7.20 -2.56 -14.35
C ALA A 214 7.44 -1.04 -14.39
N VAL A 215 8.18 -0.52 -15.38
CA VAL A 215 8.43 0.92 -15.54
C VAL A 215 7.13 1.66 -15.81
N THR A 216 6.31 1.20 -16.75
CA THR A 216 5.03 1.81 -17.08
C THR A 216 4.08 1.82 -15.89
N ASP A 217 4.01 0.73 -15.12
CA ASP A 217 3.26 0.66 -13.86
C ASP A 217 3.79 1.69 -12.85
N PHE A 218 5.11 1.75 -12.65
CA PHE A 218 5.73 2.67 -11.70
C PHE A 218 5.44 4.13 -12.03
N VAL A 219 5.53 4.50 -13.30
CA VAL A 219 5.29 5.87 -13.74
C VAL A 219 3.80 6.22 -13.58
N THR A 220 2.91 5.35 -14.07
CA THR A 220 1.45 5.54 -14.01
C THR A 220 0.94 5.64 -12.58
N PHE A 221 1.26 4.66 -11.74
CA PHE A 221 0.81 4.65 -10.35
C PHE A 221 1.59 5.62 -9.47
N GLY A 222 2.82 5.97 -9.85
CA GLY A 222 3.61 7.02 -9.21
C GLY A 222 2.96 8.40 -9.35
N ALA A 223 2.40 8.71 -10.53
CA ALA A 223 1.59 9.91 -10.72
C ALA A 223 0.40 9.96 -9.75
N CYS A 224 -0.35 8.85 -9.64
CA CYS A 224 -1.46 8.74 -8.68
C CYS A 224 -0.99 8.91 -7.22
N TRP A 225 0.13 8.30 -6.84
CA TRP A 225 0.68 8.41 -5.49
C TRP A 225 1.04 9.86 -5.12
N ILE A 226 1.69 10.58 -6.06
CA ILE A 226 2.06 12.00 -5.88
C ILE A 226 0.82 12.89 -5.87
N LEU A 227 -0.20 12.58 -6.68
CA LEU A 227 -1.50 13.25 -6.59
C LEU A 227 -2.12 13.09 -5.19
N GLY A 228 -1.93 11.94 -4.56
CA GLY A 228 -2.26 11.72 -3.15
C GLY A 228 -1.57 12.69 -2.18
N PHE A 229 -0.29 12.98 -2.41
CA PHE A 229 0.44 14.01 -1.65
C PHE A 229 -0.14 15.41 -1.91
N ALA A 230 -0.44 15.73 -3.16
CA ALA A 230 -1.03 17.01 -3.54
C ALA A 230 -2.41 17.25 -2.90
N HIS A 231 -3.23 16.19 -2.82
CA HIS A 231 -4.51 16.23 -2.12
C HIS A 231 -4.33 16.45 -0.62
N HIS A 232 -3.39 15.72 0.03
CA HIS A 232 -3.14 15.89 1.46
C HIS A 232 -2.59 17.28 1.83
N ASP A 233 -1.68 17.82 1.03
CA ASP A 233 -1.04 19.12 1.28
C ASP A 233 -1.87 20.31 0.74
N LYS A 234 -3.10 20.05 0.26
CA LYS A 234 -4.04 21.06 -0.28
C LYS A 234 -3.43 21.90 -1.40
N LEU A 235 -2.55 21.32 -2.20
CA LEU A 235 -1.94 22.01 -3.34
C LEU A 235 -3.00 22.37 -4.39
N LEU A 236 -3.97 21.47 -4.61
CA LEU A 236 -5.05 21.66 -5.59
C LEU A 236 -6.05 22.73 -5.14
N ASP A 237 -6.26 22.92 -3.84
CA ASP A 237 -7.12 23.97 -3.28
C ASP A 237 -6.55 25.39 -3.49
N ARG A 238 -5.26 25.49 -3.84
CA ARG A 238 -4.60 26.77 -4.15
C ARG A 238 -4.75 27.19 -5.61
N LEU A 239 -5.29 26.32 -6.47
CA LEU A 239 -5.61 26.70 -7.84
C LEU A 239 -6.88 27.57 -7.83
N PRO A 240 -6.87 28.76 -8.44
CA PRO A 240 -8.07 29.56 -8.58
C PRO A 240 -9.13 28.74 -9.34
N ALA A 241 -10.36 28.77 -8.83
CA ALA A 241 -11.52 27.99 -9.26
C ALA A 241 -12.03 28.40 -10.67
N TYR A 242 -11.18 28.28 -11.69
CA TYR A 242 -11.50 28.61 -13.08
C TYR A 242 -11.42 27.40 -14.02
N ILE A 243 -11.32 26.19 -13.48
CA ILE A 243 -11.47 24.94 -14.22
C ILE A 243 -12.80 24.32 -13.79
N PRO A 244 -13.84 24.35 -14.64
CA PRO A 244 -15.15 23.79 -14.31
C PRO A 244 -15.09 22.25 -14.16
N PRO A 245 -16.02 21.66 -13.37
CA PRO A 245 -16.04 20.24 -13.02
C PRO A 245 -16.24 19.29 -14.19
#